data_AF-A0A966VUM9-F1
#
_entry.id   AF-A0A966VUM9-F1
#
_cell.length_a   1.000
_cell.length_b   1.000
_cell.length_c   1.000
_cell.angle_alpha   90.00
_cell.angle_beta   90.00
_cell.angle_gamma   90.00
#
_symmetry.space_group_name_H-M   'P 1'
#
loop_
_entity.id
_entity.type
_entity.pdbx_description
1 polymer ?
#
loop_
_entity_poly.entity_id
_entity_poly.type
_entity_poly.pdbx_seq_one_letter_code
_entity_poly.pdbx_strand_id
1 'polypeptide(L)'
;MRRRKPPQWARYSDAELLRLRFRDLRLGLPRRAALQRAIRRLRGELAARGILLEPHFWFSDEWFSPDGIPGVAIPFYLAHPRLERLERRMSRSVEGGNATGLMQILRHEAGHVVDTAFRLRRRKLWRQHFGSPTEKYPAQYAADPSSRAHVRHLDGWYAQAHPAEDFAETFAVWLSPRSAWRRRYAETPALAKLEAMDRLMRDVRGHRPAVRSADRIEPVATNELTLREHYRRGLLRRMSCDFSMIDSALQTGFAPLQRNSRRPTRYRRAETCLRQARHSLVRHAMAQTAIDEYGARQLLQLAIERCRERRLWMRGSARVRQKNAEAMIRRLARAGLRGERVRFTL
;
A
#
# COMPACT_ATOMS: atom_id res chain seq x y z
N MET A 1 18.59 8.93 30.39
CA MET A 1 18.65 7.95 29.27
C MET A 1 19.87 8.20 28.40
N ARG A 2 20.85 7.28 28.38
CA ARG A 2 22.04 7.36 27.53
C ARG A 2 21.61 7.35 26.05
N ARG A 3 21.88 8.42 25.28
CA ARG A 3 21.67 8.43 23.82
C ARG A 3 22.51 7.32 23.21
N ARG A 4 21.86 6.28 22.66
CA ARG A 4 22.56 5.19 21.95
C ARG A 4 23.33 5.80 20.77
N LYS A 5 24.62 5.49 20.67
CA LYS A 5 25.42 5.87 19.50
C LYS A 5 24.73 5.35 18.23
N PRO A 6 24.69 6.13 17.14
CA PRO A 6 24.13 5.66 15.88
C PRO A 6 24.88 4.41 15.43
N PRO A 7 24.19 3.43 14.81
CA PRO A 7 24.85 2.22 14.34
C PRO A 7 25.89 2.57 13.27
N GLN A 8 26.99 1.82 13.22
CA GLN A 8 28.10 2.08 12.28
C GLN A 8 27.62 2.13 10.82
N TRP A 9 26.72 1.22 10.43
CA TRP A 9 26.13 1.16 9.10
C TRP A 9 25.32 2.42 8.72
N ALA A 10 24.97 3.29 9.67
CA ALA A 10 24.29 4.55 9.36
C ALA A 10 25.11 5.48 8.44
N ARG A 11 26.44 5.28 8.42
CA ARG A 11 27.41 6.04 7.60
C ARG A 11 27.77 5.34 6.28
N TYR A 12 27.38 4.08 6.11
CA TYR A 12 27.70 3.31 4.92
C TYR A 12 27.05 3.91 3.66
N SER A 13 27.76 3.83 2.54
CA SER A 13 27.24 4.02 1.19
C SER A 13 26.13 3.00 0.88
N ASP A 14 25.37 3.20 -0.19
CA ASP A 14 24.34 2.23 -0.57
C ASP A 14 24.98 0.89 -0.94
N ALA A 15 26.11 0.89 -1.64
CA ALA A 15 26.81 -0.33 -2.04
C ALA A 15 27.24 -1.17 -0.84
N GLU A 16 27.73 -0.52 0.22
CA GLU A 16 28.11 -1.17 1.48
C GLU A 16 26.88 -1.69 2.24
N LEU A 17 25.81 -0.92 2.37
CA LEU A 17 24.57 -1.40 3.00
C LEU A 17 23.99 -2.61 2.28
N LEU A 18 24.00 -2.60 0.95
CA LEU A 18 23.47 -3.69 0.14
C LEU A 18 24.20 -5.02 0.36
N ARG A 19 25.44 -4.99 0.88
CA ARG A 19 26.19 -6.21 1.22
C ARG A 19 25.84 -6.77 2.60
N LEU A 20 25.18 -6.01 3.46
CA LEU A 20 24.79 -6.48 4.79
C LEU A 20 23.63 -7.46 4.70
N ARG A 21 23.65 -8.46 5.58
CA ARG A 21 22.48 -9.29 5.87
C ARG A 21 21.53 -8.54 6.80
N PHE A 22 20.25 -8.88 6.77
CA PHE A 22 19.26 -8.29 7.68
C PHE A 22 19.67 -8.41 9.15
N ARG A 23 20.09 -9.61 9.58
CA ARG A 23 20.55 -9.84 10.96
C ARG A 23 21.73 -8.96 11.39
N ASP A 24 22.59 -8.58 10.44
CA ASP A 24 23.77 -7.74 10.71
C ASP A 24 23.40 -6.27 10.94
N LEU A 25 22.17 -5.85 10.61
CA LEU A 25 21.64 -4.54 11.02
C LEU A 25 21.43 -4.45 12.54
N ARG A 26 21.29 -5.59 13.22
CA ARG A 26 21.08 -5.73 14.67
C ARG A 26 19.93 -4.85 15.18
N LEU A 27 18.82 -4.85 14.45
CA LEU A 27 17.64 -4.08 14.82
C LEU A 27 16.96 -4.73 16.03
N GLY A 28 16.79 -3.95 17.10
CA GLY A 28 15.98 -4.34 18.26
C GLY A 28 14.50 -4.01 18.06
N LEU A 29 13.75 -3.86 19.16
CA LEU A 29 12.34 -3.44 19.07
C LEU A 29 12.17 -2.07 18.38
N PRO A 30 11.01 -1.83 17.75
CA PRO A 30 10.72 -0.54 17.12
C PRO A 30 10.76 0.61 18.12
N ARG A 31 11.78 1.48 18.06
CA ARG A 31 11.99 2.57 19.04
C ARG A 31 12.02 3.97 18.46
N ARG A 32 12.00 4.11 17.13
CA ARG A 32 12.04 5.42 16.46
C ARG A 32 10.83 6.26 16.87
N ALA A 33 11.06 7.50 17.25
CA ALA A 33 10.03 8.38 17.83
C ALA A 33 8.78 8.52 16.94
N ALA A 34 8.94 8.66 15.62
CA ALA A 34 7.81 8.73 14.68
C ALA A 34 6.95 7.45 14.70
N LEU A 35 7.59 6.28 14.70
CA LEU A 35 6.93 4.99 14.75
C LEU A 35 6.25 4.75 16.10
N GLN A 36 6.92 5.07 17.19
CA GLN A 36 6.39 5.00 18.55
C GLN A 36 5.17 5.90 18.76
N ARG A 37 5.15 7.10 18.16
CA ARG A 37 3.95 7.96 18.17
C ARG A 37 2.79 7.33 17.41
N ALA A 38 3.06 6.73 16.24
CA ALA A 38 2.03 6.08 15.44
C ALA A 38 1.45 4.84 16.14
N ILE A 39 2.31 4.00 16.74
CA ILE A 39 1.89 2.83 17.53
C ILE A 39 1.02 3.27 18.73
N ARG A 40 1.45 4.29 19.49
CA ARG A 40 0.63 4.83 20.60
C ARG A 40 -0.71 5.36 20.12
N ARG A 41 -0.73 6.05 18.97
CA ARG A 41 -1.96 6.52 18.36
C ARG A 41 -2.89 5.37 17.99
N LEU A 42 -2.38 4.32 17.35
CA LEU A 42 -3.17 3.13 17.01
C LEU A 42 -3.77 2.50 18.28
N ARG A 43 -2.97 2.30 19.32
CA ARG A 43 -3.44 1.76 20.61
C ARG A 43 -4.53 2.63 21.23
N GLY A 44 -4.36 3.96 21.19
CA GLY A 44 -5.39 4.89 21.62
C GLY A 44 -6.69 4.79 20.80
N GLU A 45 -6.59 4.59 19.48
CA GLU A 45 -7.75 4.39 18.60
C GLU A 45 -8.48 3.07 18.92
N LEU A 46 -7.75 1.98 19.20
CA LEU A 46 -8.32 0.70 19.64
C LEU A 46 -9.00 0.82 21.02
N ALA A 47 -8.31 1.43 21.98
CA ALA A 47 -8.80 1.64 23.34
C ALA A 47 -10.07 2.51 23.36
N ALA A 48 -10.12 3.57 22.54
CA ALA A 48 -11.30 4.42 22.39
C ALA A 48 -12.53 3.66 21.83
N ARG A 49 -12.32 2.51 21.18
CA ARG A 49 -13.38 1.60 20.73
C ARG A 49 -13.67 0.46 21.71
N GLY A 50 -12.98 0.43 22.85
CA GLY A 50 -13.08 -0.61 23.86
C GLY A 50 -12.51 -1.96 23.42
N ILE A 51 -11.60 -1.97 22.44
CA ILE A 51 -10.90 -3.18 22.00
C ILE A 51 -9.69 -3.38 22.93
N LEU A 52 -9.79 -4.34 23.84
CA LEU A 52 -8.76 -4.62 24.86
C LEU A 52 -7.61 -5.45 24.27
N LEU A 53 -6.92 -4.90 23.28
CA LEU A 53 -5.82 -5.55 22.57
C LEU A 53 -4.61 -4.64 22.52
N GLU A 54 -3.45 -5.20 22.87
CA GLU A 54 -2.15 -4.54 22.79
C GLU A 54 -1.29 -5.29 21.77
N PRO A 55 -1.34 -4.94 20.47
CA PRO A 55 -0.50 -5.59 19.46
C PRO A 55 0.98 -5.45 19.83
N HIS A 56 1.74 -6.52 19.66
CA HIS A 56 3.20 -6.46 19.68
C HIS A 56 3.75 -6.18 18.28
N PHE A 57 4.95 -5.59 18.24
CA PHE A 57 5.58 -5.13 17.02
C PHE A 57 7.05 -5.56 16.99
N TRP A 58 7.52 -6.05 15.85
CA TRP A 58 8.92 -6.38 15.60
C TRP A 58 9.35 -5.92 14.22
N PHE A 59 10.65 -5.91 13.94
CA PHE A 59 11.11 -5.65 12.57
C PHE A 59 11.18 -6.95 11.77
N SER A 60 10.66 -6.92 10.54
CA SER A 60 10.83 -7.90 9.46
C SER A 60 11.38 -7.20 8.21
N ASP A 61 11.43 -7.88 7.07
CA ASP A 61 11.76 -7.29 5.78
C ASP A 61 10.58 -6.52 5.14
N GLU A 62 9.34 -6.94 5.38
CA GLU A 62 8.11 -6.27 4.93
C GLU A 62 7.02 -6.14 6.01
N TRP A 63 5.89 -5.50 5.66
CA TRP A 63 4.70 -5.40 6.51
C TRP A 63 3.88 -6.68 6.41
N PHE A 64 3.49 -7.27 7.54
CA PHE A 64 2.44 -8.29 7.60
C PHE A 64 2.01 -8.56 9.05
N SER A 65 0.86 -9.21 9.18
CA SER A 65 0.36 -9.80 10.43
C SER A 65 0.19 -11.31 10.23
N PRO A 66 1.05 -12.15 10.85
CA PRO A 66 0.99 -13.59 10.64
C PRO A 66 -0.25 -14.21 11.29
N ASP A 67 -0.81 -15.21 10.62
CA ASP A 67 -1.94 -15.97 11.13
C ASP A 67 -1.63 -16.61 12.50
N GLY A 68 -2.58 -16.50 13.43
CA GLY A 68 -2.44 -17.06 14.78
C GLY A 68 -1.59 -16.25 15.75
N ILE A 69 -0.99 -15.13 15.30
CA ILE A 69 -0.18 -14.26 16.14
C ILE A 69 -0.75 -12.83 16.10
N PRO A 70 -1.23 -12.29 17.23
CA PRO A 70 -1.82 -10.95 17.31
C PRO A 70 -0.74 -9.84 17.36
N GLY A 71 0.11 -9.77 16.34
CA GLY A 71 1.15 -8.75 16.24
C GLY A 71 1.54 -8.43 14.81
N VAL A 72 2.36 -7.39 14.65
CA VAL A 72 2.69 -6.81 13.34
C VAL A 72 4.19 -6.82 13.10
N ALA A 73 4.59 -7.42 11.98
CA ALA A 73 5.91 -7.28 11.39
C ALA A 73 6.02 -5.91 10.71
N ILE A 74 7.04 -5.14 11.08
CA ILE A 74 7.32 -3.82 10.54
C ILE A 74 8.55 -3.90 9.65
N PRO A 75 8.56 -3.33 8.44
CA PRO A 75 9.75 -3.36 7.60
C PRO A 75 10.94 -2.65 8.25
N PHE A 76 12.11 -3.28 8.12
CA PHE A 76 13.40 -2.85 8.64
C PHE A 76 13.73 -1.39 8.29
N TYR A 77 13.29 -0.92 7.12
CA TYR A 77 13.64 0.40 6.63
C TYR A 77 13.05 1.53 7.49
N LEU A 78 11.95 1.29 8.22
CA LEU A 78 11.36 2.26 9.14
C LEU A 78 12.16 2.43 10.44
N ALA A 79 13.09 1.53 10.72
CA ALA A 79 13.92 1.58 11.92
C ALA A 79 14.84 2.80 11.96
N HIS A 80 15.28 3.31 10.80
CA HIS A 80 16.27 4.38 10.75
C HIS A 80 16.23 5.20 9.44
N PRO A 81 16.41 6.54 9.47
CA PRO A 81 16.38 7.38 8.27
C PRO A 81 17.36 6.97 7.16
N ARG A 82 18.50 6.37 7.52
CA ARG A 82 19.46 5.83 6.52
C ARG A 82 18.87 4.70 5.68
N LEU A 83 18.09 3.82 6.30
CA LEU A 83 17.46 2.69 5.63
C LEU A 83 16.26 3.18 4.81
N GLU A 84 15.47 4.15 5.30
CA GLU A 84 14.44 4.82 4.48
C GLU A 84 15.02 5.48 3.22
N ARG A 85 16.23 6.05 3.31
CA ARG A 85 16.92 6.59 2.13
C ARG A 85 17.37 5.51 1.16
N LEU A 86 17.74 4.33 1.65
CA LEU A 86 18.07 3.19 0.80
C LEU A 86 16.80 2.67 0.13
N GLU A 87 15.75 2.43 0.90
CA GLU A 87 14.43 1.99 0.44
C GLU A 87 13.89 2.89 -0.67
N ARG A 88 13.91 4.20 -0.45
CA ARG A 88 13.47 5.18 -1.46
C ARG A 88 14.27 5.11 -2.76
N ARG A 89 15.54 4.72 -2.71
CA ARG A 89 16.37 4.57 -3.93
C ARG A 89 16.09 3.26 -4.64
N MET A 90 15.99 2.16 -3.89
CA MET A 90 15.85 0.82 -4.45
C MET A 90 14.41 0.54 -4.90
N SER A 91 13.42 0.87 -4.06
CA SER A 91 11.99 0.59 -4.26
C SER A 91 11.18 1.80 -4.75
N ARG A 92 11.78 3.00 -4.78
CA ARG A 92 11.18 4.28 -5.24
C ARG A 92 10.07 4.87 -4.36
N SER A 93 9.49 4.06 -3.48
CA SER A 93 8.59 4.46 -2.41
C SER A 93 9.21 4.06 -1.06
N VAL A 94 8.63 4.56 0.02
CA VAL A 94 8.87 4.07 1.38
C VAL A 94 7.49 3.93 2.00
N GLU A 95 6.99 2.71 2.05
CA GLU A 95 5.69 2.43 2.64
C GLU A 95 5.69 2.83 4.12
N GLY A 96 4.70 3.59 4.58
CA GLY A 96 4.72 4.14 5.93
C GLY A 96 5.84 5.18 6.18
N GLY A 97 6.51 5.69 5.14
CA GLY A 97 7.59 6.68 5.28
C GLY A 97 7.13 8.09 5.67
N ASN A 98 5.82 8.33 5.78
CA ASN A 98 5.23 9.56 6.31
C ASN A 98 4.10 9.22 7.30
N ALA A 99 3.69 10.18 8.13
CA ALA A 99 2.74 9.95 9.22
C ALA A 99 1.37 9.43 8.75
N THR A 100 0.86 9.90 7.61
CA THR A 100 -0.43 9.48 7.05
C THR A 100 -0.34 8.04 6.56
N GLY A 101 0.62 7.73 5.70
CA GLY A 101 0.83 6.37 5.17
C GLY A 101 1.14 5.36 6.27
N LEU A 102 1.90 5.76 7.30
CA LEU A 102 2.21 4.89 8.43
C LEU A 102 0.94 4.52 9.21
N MET A 103 0.06 5.49 9.45
CA MET A 103 -1.21 5.21 10.11
C MET A 103 -2.18 4.43 9.23
N GLN A 104 -2.11 4.56 7.89
CA GLN A 104 -2.93 3.73 7.00
C GLN A 104 -2.55 2.26 7.16
N ILE A 105 -1.27 1.91 6.98
CA ILE A 105 -0.82 0.51 7.08
C ILE A 105 -1.02 -0.02 8.49
N LEU A 106 -0.67 0.72 9.53
CA LEU A 106 -0.88 0.26 10.92
C LEU A 106 -2.34 -0.05 11.24
N ARG A 107 -3.30 0.69 10.69
CA ARG A 107 -4.73 0.38 10.89
C ARG A 107 -5.18 -0.83 10.10
N HIS A 108 -4.63 -1.01 8.90
CA HIS A 108 -4.86 -2.20 8.10
C HIS A 108 -4.34 -3.44 8.83
N GLU A 109 -3.07 -3.44 9.24
CA GLU A 109 -2.46 -4.55 10.00
C GLU A 109 -3.18 -4.81 11.33
N ALA A 110 -3.65 -3.76 12.00
CA ALA A 110 -4.46 -3.91 13.20
C ALA A 110 -5.78 -4.66 12.94
N GLY A 111 -6.33 -4.59 11.73
CA GLY A 111 -7.48 -5.40 11.32
C GLY A 111 -7.15 -6.88 11.38
N HIS A 112 -6.07 -7.31 10.74
CA HIS A 112 -5.58 -8.70 10.79
C HIS A 112 -5.28 -9.17 12.22
N VAL A 113 -4.65 -8.30 13.01
CA VAL A 113 -4.34 -8.59 14.42
C VAL A 113 -5.62 -8.77 15.25
N VAL A 114 -6.62 -7.90 15.08
CA VAL A 114 -7.91 -8.01 15.77
C VAL A 114 -8.67 -9.27 15.33
N ASP A 115 -8.70 -9.57 14.03
CA ASP A 115 -9.30 -10.80 13.50
C ASP A 115 -8.67 -12.04 14.15
N THR A 116 -7.35 -12.10 14.18
CA THR A 116 -6.58 -13.19 14.80
C THR A 116 -6.84 -13.28 16.31
N ALA A 117 -6.72 -12.16 17.02
CA ALA A 117 -6.82 -12.09 18.48
C ALA A 117 -8.19 -12.58 19.00
N PHE A 118 -9.26 -12.25 18.27
CA PHE A 118 -10.64 -12.57 18.65
C PHE A 118 -11.25 -13.71 17.80
N ARG A 119 -10.47 -14.34 16.92
CA ARG A 119 -10.89 -15.43 16.02
C ARG A 119 -12.12 -15.07 15.18
N LEU A 120 -12.19 -13.84 14.68
CA LEU A 120 -13.41 -13.30 14.04
C LEU A 120 -13.77 -14.04 12.76
N ARG A 121 -12.79 -14.48 11.98
CA ARG A 121 -12.99 -15.29 10.76
C ARG A 121 -13.80 -16.58 10.95
N ARG A 122 -13.93 -17.09 12.18
CA ARG A 122 -14.78 -18.26 12.50
C ARG A 122 -16.27 -17.91 12.57
N ARG A 123 -16.59 -16.64 12.79
CA ARG A 123 -17.97 -16.16 12.98
C ARG A 123 -18.73 -16.18 11.66
N LYS A 124 -20.02 -16.55 11.72
CA LYS A 124 -20.91 -16.57 10.54
C LYS A 124 -20.99 -15.19 9.87
N LEU A 125 -21.14 -14.14 10.67
CA LEU A 125 -21.24 -12.76 10.18
C LEU A 125 -20.00 -12.33 9.37
N TRP A 126 -18.80 -12.72 9.80
CA TRP A 126 -17.58 -12.44 9.04
C TRP A 126 -17.64 -13.10 7.66
N ARG A 127 -17.91 -14.41 7.62
CA ARG A 127 -17.91 -15.22 6.38
C ARG A 127 -18.97 -14.78 5.37
N GLN A 128 -20.13 -14.35 5.85
CA GLN A 128 -21.22 -13.86 5.00
C GLN A 128 -20.87 -12.56 4.26
N HIS A 129 -20.03 -11.71 4.84
CA HIS A 129 -19.73 -10.40 4.27
C HIS A 129 -18.39 -10.33 3.52
N PHE A 130 -17.39 -11.10 3.95
CA PHE A 130 -16.04 -11.04 3.38
C PHE A 130 -15.71 -12.25 2.49
N GLY A 131 -16.34 -13.40 2.70
CA GLY A 131 -16.09 -14.63 1.94
C GLY A 131 -15.41 -15.72 2.76
N SER A 132 -14.70 -16.63 2.09
CA SER A 132 -14.04 -17.75 2.76
C SER A 132 -12.67 -17.34 3.31
N PRO A 133 -12.38 -17.53 4.61
CA PRO A 133 -11.07 -17.24 5.17
C PRO A 133 -10.02 -18.30 4.83
N THR A 134 -10.42 -19.45 4.29
CA THR A 134 -9.53 -20.53 3.84
C THR A 134 -9.24 -20.45 2.34
N GLU A 135 -9.68 -19.38 1.69
CA GLU A 135 -9.29 -19.13 0.31
C GLU A 135 -7.76 -19.02 0.24
N LYS A 136 -7.17 -19.59 -0.82
CA LYS A 136 -5.73 -19.54 -0.99
C LYS A 136 -5.35 -18.13 -1.44
N TYR A 137 -4.42 -17.50 -0.73
CA TYR A 137 -3.84 -16.23 -1.18
C TYR A 137 -3.31 -16.38 -2.61
N PRO A 138 -3.82 -15.58 -3.57
CA PRO A 138 -3.36 -15.69 -4.95
C PRO A 138 -1.97 -15.08 -5.07
N ALA A 139 -1.14 -15.57 -5.99
CA ALA A 139 0.14 -14.94 -6.29
C ALA A 139 -0.05 -13.55 -6.94
N GLN A 140 -1.17 -13.35 -7.64
CA GLN A 140 -1.56 -12.09 -8.25
C GLN A 140 -3.07 -11.91 -8.15
N TYR A 141 -3.54 -10.69 -7.88
CA TYR A 141 -4.97 -10.35 -7.92
C TYR A 141 -5.28 -9.36 -9.02
N ALA A 142 -6.48 -9.45 -9.56
CA ALA A 142 -6.93 -8.65 -10.69
C ALA A 142 -8.01 -7.68 -10.19
N ALA A 143 -7.63 -6.42 -10.00
CA ALA A 143 -8.56 -5.41 -9.50
C ALA A 143 -9.51 -4.92 -10.59
N ASP A 144 -10.78 -4.76 -10.21
CA ASP A 144 -11.79 -4.01 -10.95
C ASP A 144 -11.82 -2.55 -10.44
N PRO A 145 -11.33 -1.59 -11.25
CA PRO A 145 -11.33 -0.18 -10.88
C PRO A 145 -12.71 0.43 -10.64
N SER A 146 -13.76 -0.17 -11.21
CA SER A 146 -15.13 0.33 -11.16
C SER A 146 -15.93 -0.17 -9.95
N SER A 147 -15.43 -1.20 -9.26
CA SER A 147 -16.15 -1.83 -8.15
C SER A 147 -16.40 -0.85 -6.99
N ARG A 148 -17.65 -0.84 -6.53
CA ARG A 148 -18.13 -0.13 -5.33
C ARG A 148 -18.41 -1.10 -4.16
N ALA A 149 -18.12 -2.38 -4.33
CA ALA A 149 -18.40 -3.41 -3.33
C ALA A 149 -17.35 -3.49 -2.20
N HIS A 150 -16.26 -2.74 -2.33
CA HIS A 150 -15.14 -2.73 -1.39
C HIS A 150 -14.87 -1.33 -0.87
N VAL A 151 -14.42 -1.26 0.38
CA VAL A 151 -13.89 0.00 0.90
C VAL A 151 -12.53 0.31 0.25
N ARG A 152 -12.09 1.55 0.39
CA ARG A 152 -10.82 2.04 -0.15
C ARG A 152 -10.03 2.71 0.96
N HIS A 153 -8.96 2.06 1.40
CA HIS A 153 -8.07 2.57 2.44
C HIS A 153 -6.61 2.57 2.01
N LEU A 154 -6.08 1.44 1.54
CA LEU A 154 -4.79 1.36 0.85
C LEU A 154 -4.95 1.58 -0.68
N ASP A 155 -3.82 1.80 -1.34
CA ASP A 155 -3.76 1.98 -2.80
C ASP A 155 -3.92 0.63 -3.53
N GLY A 156 -4.07 0.66 -4.86
CA GLY A 156 -4.12 -0.56 -5.66
C GLY A 156 -5.37 -1.43 -5.48
N TRP A 157 -6.48 -0.88 -4.97
CA TRP A 157 -7.72 -1.61 -4.71
C TRP A 157 -7.51 -2.86 -3.83
N TYR A 158 -6.64 -2.75 -2.83
CA TYR A 158 -6.11 -3.87 -2.05
C TYR A 158 -7.19 -4.73 -1.36
N ALA A 159 -8.34 -4.13 -1.01
CA ALA A 159 -9.51 -4.85 -0.48
C ALA A 159 -10.07 -5.94 -1.43
N GLN A 160 -9.72 -5.92 -2.72
CA GLN A 160 -10.13 -6.93 -3.69
C GLN A 160 -9.16 -8.12 -3.77
N ALA A 161 -8.05 -8.09 -3.05
CA ALA A 161 -6.99 -9.09 -3.19
C ALA A 161 -7.35 -10.44 -2.56
N HIS A 162 -8.01 -10.42 -1.40
CA HIS A 162 -8.40 -11.61 -0.65
C HIS A 162 -9.46 -11.23 0.43
N PRO A 163 -10.36 -12.13 0.85
CA PRO A 163 -11.34 -11.88 1.91
C PRO A 163 -10.77 -11.28 3.20
N ALA A 164 -9.58 -11.73 3.63
CA ALA A 164 -8.91 -11.17 4.80
C ALA A 164 -8.43 -9.73 4.57
N GLU A 165 -7.96 -9.38 3.37
CA GLU A 165 -7.57 -8.01 3.04
C GLU A 165 -8.79 -7.08 2.98
N ASP A 166 -9.93 -7.57 2.47
CA ASP A 166 -11.20 -6.83 2.49
C ASP A 166 -11.66 -6.52 3.93
N PHE A 167 -11.50 -7.50 4.83
CA PHE A 167 -11.75 -7.31 6.26
C PHE A 167 -10.80 -6.25 6.86
N ALA A 168 -9.50 -6.37 6.63
CA ALA A 168 -8.49 -5.46 7.18
C ALA A 168 -8.67 -4.02 6.68
N GLU A 169 -8.95 -3.84 5.39
CA GLU A 169 -9.29 -2.54 4.79
C GLU A 169 -10.58 -1.96 5.41
N THR A 170 -11.62 -2.79 5.57
CA THR A 170 -12.90 -2.40 6.18
C THR A 170 -12.72 -1.99 7.64
N PHE A 171 -11.92 -2.76 8.39
CA PHE A 171 -11.57 -2.44 9.77
C PHE A 171 -10.84 -1.10 9.84
N ALA A 172 -9.87 -0.86 8.95
CA ALA A 172 -9.10 0.37 8.96
C ALA A 172 -9.96 1.62 8.68
N VAL A 173 -10.93 1.53 7.76
CA VAL A 173 -11.92 2.60 7.52
C VAL A 173 -12.84 2.80 8.73
N TRP A 174 -13.32 1.70 9.32
CA TRP A 174 -14.19 1.74 10.49
C TRP A 174 -13.48 2.35 11.72
N LEU A 175 -12.23 1.98 11.96
CA LEU A 175 -11.42 2.44 13.10
C LEU A 175 -11.01 3.91 12.94
N SER A 176 -10.69 4.33 11.71
CA SER A 176 -10.18 5.67 11.41
C SER A 176 -11.08 6.77 11.99
N PRO A 177 -10.54 7.68 12.84
CA PRO A 177 -11.31 8.78 13.40
C PRO A 177 -11.90 9.67 12.32
N ARG A 178 -13.15 10.11 12.49
CA ARG A 178 -13.85 11.02 11.56
C ARG A 178 -13.92 10.49 10.12
N SER A 179 -13.89 9.17 9.91
CA SER A 179 -13.99 8.59 8.56
C SER A 179 -15.34 8.83 7.87
N ALA A 180 -16.37 9.23 8.64
CA ALA A 180 -17.72 9.49 8.18
C ALA A 180 -18.25 8.35 7.28
N TRP A 181 -17.85 7.11 7.59
CA TRP A 181 -17.98 5.99 6.66
C TRP A 181 -19.44 5.70 6.26
N ARG A 182 -20.40 5.92 7.16
CA ARG A 182 -21.84 5.78 6.87
C ARG A 182 -22.27 6.67 5.71
N ARG A 183 -21.81 7.92 5.70
CA ARG A 183 -22.10 8.89 4.64
C ARG A 183 -21.28 8.60 3.39
N ARG A 184 -19.98 8.31 3.56
CA ARG A 184 -19.05 8.08 2.45
C ARG A 184 -19.41 6.86 1.61
N TYR A 185 -19.92 5.81 2.25
CA TYR A 185 -20.28 4.55 1.60
C TYR A 185 -21.80 4.36 1.48
N ALA A 186 -22.60 5.40 1.72
CA ALA A 186 -24.04 5.36 1.50
C ALA A 186 -24.35 4.80 0.10
N GLU A 187 -25.36 3.92 0.03
CA GLU A 187 -25.83 3.31 -1.23
C GLU A 187 -24.76 2.47 -1.97
N THR A 188 -23.72 2.01 -1.26
CA THR A 188 -22.74 1.07 -1.80
C THR A 188 -22.84 -0.29 -1.09
N PRO A 189 -22.55 -1.41 -1.78
CA PRO A 189 -22.49 -2.71 -1.12
C PRO A 189 -21.43 -2.79 -0.01
N ALA A 190 -20.38 -1.96 -0.07
CA ALA A 190 -19.37 -1.85 0.97
C ALA A 190 -19.93 -1.37 2.33
N LEU A 191 -21.07 -0.67 2.34
CA LEU A 191 -21.72 -0.22 3.57
C LEU A 191 -22.12 -1.40 4.46
N ALA A 192 -22.67 -2.47 3.86
CA ALA A 192 -23.07 -3.67 4.59
C ALA A 192 -21.88 -4.32 5.32
N LYS A 193 -20.69 -4.29 4.72
CA LYS A 193 -19.45 -4.79 5.36
C LYS A 193 -19.02 -3.91 6.53
N LEU A 194 -19.15 -2.59 6.42
CA LEU A 194 -18.86 -1.66 7.51
C LEU A 194 -19.86 -1.79 8.68
N GLU A 195 -21.13 -2.06 8.39
CA GLU A 195 -22.14 -2.35 9.41
C GLU A 195 -21.89 -3.69 10.11
N ALA A 196 -21.51 -4.72 9.35
CA ALA A 196 -21.07 -5.99 9.89
C ALA A 196 -19.83 -5.84 10.78
N MET A 197 -18.85 -5.04 10.35
CA MET A 197 -17.68 -4.69 11.14
C MET A 197 -18.09 -4.02 12.46
N ASP A 198 -18.99 -3.04 12.43
CA ASP A 198 -19.47 -2.35 13.63
C ASP A 198 -20.17 -3.31 14.62
N ARG A 199 -20.92 -4.31 14.12
CA ARG A 199 -21.52 -5.38 14.94
C ARG A 199 -20.44 -6.30 15.54
N LEU A 200 -19.52 -6.82 14.73
CA LEU A 200 -18.41 -7.66 15.20
C LEU A 200 -17.58 -6.97 16.29
N MET A 201 -17.33 -5.66 16.13
CA MET A 201 -16.54 -4.88 17.08
C MET A 201 -17.30 -4.58 18.37
N ARG A 202 -18.63 -4.49 18.33
CA ARG A 202 -19.47 -4.40 19.55
C ARG A 202 -19.40 -5.69 20.36
N ASP A 203 -19.43 -6.86 19.71
CA ASP A 203 -19.36 -8.15 20.39
C ASP A 203 -18.03 -8.38 21.13
N VAL A 204 -16.91 -7.87 20.61
CA VAL A 204 -15.59 -8.03 21.25
C VAL A 204 -15.27 -6.91 22.24
N ARG A 205 -16.07 -5.85 22.29
CA ARG A 205 -15.84 -4.72 23.18
C ARG A 205 -15.78 -5.20 24.62
N GLY A 206 -14.77 -4.76 25.35
CA GLY A 206 -14.57 -5.13 26.77
C GLY A 206 -14.13 -6.57 27.01
N HIS A 207 -14.06 -7.42 25.98
CA HIS A 207 -13.61 -8.80 26.10
C HIS A 207 -12.11 -8.89 25.90
N ARG A 208 -11.47 -9.83 26.61
CA ARG A 208 -10.04 -10.12 26.42
C ARG A 208 -9.84 -10.98 25.17
N PRO A 209 -8.71 -10.82 24.45
CA PRO A 209 -8.42 -11.63 23.28
C PRO A 209 -8.20 -13.10 23.67
N ALA A 210 -8.70 -13.99 22.79
CA ALA A 210 -8.58 -15.43 22.93
C ALA A 210 -7.19 -15.94 22.53
N VAL A 211 -6.53 -15.24 21.61
CA VAL A 211 -5.15 -15.53 21.19
C VAL A 211 -4.24 -14.46 21.77
N ARG A 212 -3.15 -14.89 22.44
CA ARG A 212 -2.19 -14.02 23.12
C ARG A 212 -0.73 -14.39 22.83
N SER A 213 -0.48 -15.13 21.75
CA SER A 213 0.90 -15.45 21.34
C SER A 213 1.70 -14.16 21.15
N ALA A 214 2.94 -14.18 21.63
CA ALA A 214 3.89 -13.10 21.48
C ALA A 214 5.04 -13.47 20.51
N ASP A 215 4.84 -14.54 19.73
CA ASP A 215 5.81 -15.03 18.75
C ASP A 215 6.09 -13.98 17.67
N ARG A 216 7.25 -14.11 17.03
CA ARG A 216 7.70 -13.21 15.97
C ARG A 216 8.10 -14.05 14.78
N ILE A 217 7.32 -13.97 13.72
CA ILE A 217 7.62 -14.66 12.45
C ILE A 217 8.56 -13.80 11.63
N GLU A 218 9.56 -14.47 11.04
CA GLU A 218 10.58 -13.87 10.17
C GLU A 218 11.23 -12.59 10.72
N PRO A 219 11.64 -12.53 12.00
CA PRO A 219 12.25 -11.32 12.52
C PRO A 219 13.56 -11.01 11.78
N VAL A 220 13.85 -9.73 11.57
CA VAL A 220 15.12 -9.25 10.99
C VAL A 220 16.34 -9.91 11.65
N ALA A 221 16.26 -10.21 12.95
CA ALA A 221 17.34 -10.82 13.72
C ALA A 221 17.76 -12.22 13.24
N THR A 222 16.86 -12.96 12.57
CA THR A 222 17.13 -14.32 12.04
C THR A 222 17.21 -14.34 10.51
N ASN A 223 16.97 -13.22 9.84
CA ASN A 223 16.96 -13.15 8.38
C ASN A 223 18.40 -13.08 7.83
N GLU A 224 18.75 -14.08 7.02
CA GLU A 224 20.08 -14.26 6.45
C GLU A 224 20.26 -13.63 5.07
N LEU A 225 19.18 -13.16 4.44
CA LEU A 225 19.26 -12.49 3.14
C LEU A 225 20.08 -11.21 3.27
N THR A 226 20.86 -10.93 2.24
CA THR A 226 21.44 -9.61 2.04
C THR A 226 20.37 -8.63 1.59
N LEU A 227 20.56 -7.35 1.93
CA LEU A 227 19.68 -6.29 1.42
C LEU A 227 19.67 -6.26 -0.12
N ARG A 228 20.80 -6.58 -0.78
CA ARG A 228 20.88 -6.72 -2.24
C ARG A 228 19.95 -7.80 -2.77
N GLU A 229 19.94 -8.98 -2.16
CA GLU A 229 19.09 -10.10 -2.59
C GLU A 229 17.61 -9.76 -2.40
N HIS A 230 17.25 -9.15 -1.27
CA HIS A 230 15.89 -8.68 -1.02
C HIS A 230 15.41 -7.70 -2.12
N TYR A 231 16.19 -6.66 -2.42
CA TYR A 231 15.81 -5.72 -3.48
C TYR A 231 15.80 -6.34 -4.88
N ARG A 232 16.67 -7.32 -5.15
CA ARG A 232 16.65 -8.08 -6.41
C ARG A 232 15.36 -8.89 -6.53
N ARG A 233 14.93 -9.57 -5.47
CA ARG A 233 13.67 -10.33 -5.42
C ARG A 233 12.47 -9.41 -5.66
N GLY A 234 12.42 -8.25 -5.00
CA GLY A 234 11.36 -7.26 -5.20
C GLY A 234 11.28 -6.75 -6.64
N LEU A 235 12.42 -6.51 -7.28
CA LEU A 235 12.46 -6.11 -8.70
C LEU A 235 11.91 -7.21 -9.62
N LEU A 236 12.27 -8.47 -9.39
CA LEU A 236 11.77 -9.61 -10.17
C LEU A 236 10.24 -9.75 -10.04
N ARG A 237 9.69 -9.62 -8.82
CA ARG A 237 8.23 -9.60 -8.59
C ARG A 237 7.54 -8.47 -9.37
N ARG A 238 8.12 -7.27 -9.36
CA ARG A 238 7.57 -6.14 -10.12
C ARG A 238 7.62 -6.35 -11.62
N MET A 239 8.63 -7.05 -12.14
CA MET A 239 8.75 -7.38 -13.57
C MET A 239 7.70 -8.40 -14.02
N SER A 240 7.18 -9.25 -13.12
CA SER A 240 6.11 -10.21 -13.43
C SER A 240 4.69 -9.63 -13.40
N CYS A 241 4.50 -8.38 -12.99
CA CYS A 241 3.18 -7.73 -13.03
C CYS A 241 2.75 -7.42 -14.47
N ASP A 242 1.48 -7.65 -14.77
CA ASP A 242 0.89 -7.29 -16.06
C ASP A 242 0.44 -5.83 -16.06
N PHE A 243 1.16 -5.01 -16.82
CA PHE A 243 0.86 -3.60 -17.05
C PHE A 243 0.37 -3.33 -18.48
N SER A 244 -0.07 -4.35 -19.23
CA SER A 244 -0.48 -4.25 -20.63
C SER A 244 -1.53 -3.15 -20.87
N MET A 245 -2.56 -3.06 -20.02
CA MET A 245 -3.56 -1.98 -20.06
C MET A 245 -2.90 -0.60 -19.98
N ILE A 246 -1.95 -0.43 -19.06
CA ILE A 246 -1.24 0.85 -18.88
C ILE A 246 -0.31 1.14 -20.05
N ASP A 247 0.43 0.14 -20.51
CA ASP A 247 1.36 0.26 -21.62
C ASP A 247 0.66 0.59 -22.92
N SER A 248 -0.52 0.00 -23.18
CA SER A 248 -1.39 0.30 -24.31
C SER A 248 -1.80 1.78 -24.31
N ALA A 249 -2.26 2.30 -23.17
CA ALA A 249 -2.66 3.70 -23.08
C ALA A 249 -1.50 4.69 -23.25
N LEU A 250 -0.27 4.27 -22.95
CA LEU A 250 0.95 5.05 -23.10
C LEU A 250 1.56 5.01 -24.52
N GLN A 251 1.02 4.24 -25.47
CA GLN A 251 1.59 4.14 -26.82
C GLN A 251 1.55 5.47 -27.59
N THR A 252 0.51 6.28 -27.40
CA THR A 252 0.34 7.54 -28.14
C THR A 252 0.80 8.74 -27.34
N GLY A 253 1.81 9.46 -27.85
CA GLY A 253 2.29 10.73 -27.28
C GLY A 253 3.35 10.58 -26.17
N PHE A 254 3.78 9.35 -25.89
CA PHE A 254 4.86 9.03 -24.96
C PHE A 254 5.90 8.17 -25.68
N ALA A 255 7.17 8.54 -25.62
CA ALA A 255 8.24 7.83 -26.30
C ALA A 255 9.51 7.77 -25.44
N PRO A 256 10.31 6.69 -25.51
CA PRO A 256 11.65 6.70 -24.95
C PRO A 256 12.52 7.70 -25.71
N LEU A 257 13.43 8.39 -25.02
CA LEU A 257 14.41 9.25 -25.68
C LEU A 257 15.52 8.37 -26.28
N GLN A 258 15.74 8.46 -27.60
CA GLN A 258 16.87 7.78 -28.23
C GLN A 258 18.20 8.39 -27.77
N ARG A 259 19.20 7.53 -27.53
CA ARG A 259 20.50 7.90 -26.93
C ARG A 259 21.26 9.01 -27.69
N ASN A 260 21.04 9.15 -29.01
CA ASN A 260 21.76 10.09 -29.86
C ASN A 260 20.98 11.38 -30.19
N SER A 261 19.81 11.61 -29.59
CA SER A 261 19.06 12.86 -29.81
C SER A 261 19.59 13.97 -28.90
N ARG A 262 20.21 15.02 -29.45
CA ARG A 262 20.45 16.30 -28.71
C ARG A 262 19.13 16.70 -28.06
N ARG A 263 19.04 16.76 -26.72
CA ARG A 263 17.78 16.99 -25.97
C ARG A 263 17.10 18.28 -26.49
N PRO A 264 16.06 18.19 -27.33
CA PRO A 264 15.42 19.39 -27.82
C PRO A 264 14.62 19.98 -26.67
N THR A 265 14.59 21.31 -26.55
CA THR A 265 13.76 22.08 -25.60
C THR A 265 12.27 21.68 -25.59
N ARG A 266 11.83 20.97 -26.64
CA ARG A 266 10.47 20.46 -26.86
C ARG A 266 10.14 19.13 -26.17
N TYR A 267 11.08 18.49 -25.48
CA TYR A 267 10.85 17.23 -24.75
C TYR A 267 10.80 17.46 -23.23
N ARG A 268 9.80 16.89 -22.58
CA ARG A 268 9.67 16.87 -21.11
C ARG A 268 9.47 15.45 -20.63
N ARG A 269 10.01 15.14 -19.45
CA ARG A 269 9.81 13.85 -18.80
C ARG A 269 8.31 13.64 -18.56
N ALA A 270 7.80 12.50 -18.99
CA ALA A 270 6.37 12.22 -18.94
C ALA A 270 5.86 12.21 -17.50
N GLU A 271 6.59 11.59 -16.57
CA GLU A 271 6.20 11.54 -15.16
C GLU A 271 6.10 12.93 -14.52
N THR A 272 6.95 13.88 -14.95
CA THR A 272 6.90 15.25 -14.45
C THR A 272 5.68 15.98 -14.98
N CYS A 273 5.38 15.87 -16.28
CA CYS A 273 4.20 16.48 -16.88
C CYS A 273 2.90 15.95 -16.26
N LEU A 274 2.79 14.63 -16.11
CA LEU A 274 1.61 14.01 -15.51
C LEU A 274 1.43 14.39 -14.04
N ARG A 275 2.52 14.50 -13.26
CA ARG A 275 2.46 14.98 -11.86
C ARG A 275 1.98 16.43 -11.77
N GLN A 276 2.46 17.31 -12.64
CA GLN A 276 2.06 18.72 -12.69
C GLN A 276 0.58 18.86 -13.08
N ALA A 277 0.11 18.07 -14.05
CA ALA A 277 -1.27 18.10 -14.52
C ALA A 277 -2.23 17.20 -13.70
N ARG A 278 -1.81 16.67 -12.54
CA ARG A 278 -2.56 15.64 -11.80
C ARG A 278 -4.01 16.01 -11.55
N HIS A 279 -4.25 17.20 -10.99
CA HIS A 279 -5.60 17.65 -10.64
C HIS A 279 -6.48 17.86 -11.89
N SER A 280 -5.93 18.42 -12.97
CA SER A 280 -6.68 18.56 -14.22
C SER A 280 -7.00 17.22 -14.87
N LEU A 281 -6.07 16.26 -14.85
CA LEU A 281 -6.25 14.95 -15.49
C LEU A 281 -7.28 14.10 -14.75
N VAL A 282 -7.28 14.13 -13.41
CA VAL A 282 -8.28 13.44 -12.60
C VAL A 282 -9.67 14.01 -12.88
N ARG A 283 -9.83 15.34 -12.85
CA ARG A 283 -11.11 15.99 -13.19
C ARG A 283 -11.54 15.69 -14.63
N HIS A 284 -10.60 15.69 -15.58
CA HIS A 284 -10.89 15.34 -16.97
C HIS A 284 -11.40 13.90 -17.10
N ALA A 285 -10.79 12.93 -16.40
CA ALA A 285 -11.22 11.54 -16.43
C ALA A 285 -12.65 11.37 -15.90
N MET A 286 -12.95 12.00 -14.74
CA MET A 286 -14.28 11.97 -14.12
C MET A 286 -15.35 12.68 -14.96
N ALA A 287 -14.98 13.76 -15.67
CA ALA A 287 -15.90 14.48 -16.53
C ALA A 287 -16.22 13.75 -17.84
N GLN A 288 -15.37 12.80 -18.27
CA GLN A 288 -15.45 12.15 -19.57
C GLN A 288 -15.83 10.67 -19.49
N THR A 289 -15.90 10.11 -18.28
CA THR A 289 -16.17 8.70 -18.02
C THR A 289 -16.87 8.55 -16.67
N ALA A 290 -17.49 7.39 -16.41
CA ALA A 290 -18.13 7.09 -15.12
C ALA A 290 -17.13 6.71 -14.00
N ILE A 291 -15.83 6.91 -14.20
CA ILE A 291 -14.84 6.57 -13.18
C ILE A 291 -14.92 7.56 -12.02
N ASP A 292 -14.80 7.06 -10.80
CA ASP A 292 -14.69 7.92 -9.64
C ASP A 292 -13.27 8.48 -9.43
N GLU A 293 -13.18 9.42 -8.50
CA GLU A 293 -11.94 10.14 -8.20
C GLU A 293 -10.80 9.22 -7.73
N TYR A 294 -11.11 8.20 -6.92
CA TYR A 294 -10.08 7.28 -6.43
C TYR A 294 -9.52 6.45 -7.58
N GLY A 295 -10.40 5.86 -8.41
CA GLY A 295 -9.99 5.06 -9.56
C GLY A 295 -9.14 5.87 -10.53
N ALA A 296 -9.56 7.10 -10.85
CA ALA A 296 -8.78 8.00 -11.70
C ALA A 296 -7.40 8.33 -11.12
N ARG A 297 -7.31 8.58 -9.81
CA ARG A 297 -6.02 8.85 -9.13
C ARG A 297 -5.10 7.63 -9.15
N GLN A 298 -5.62 6.43 -8.91
CA GLN A 298 -4.85 5.18 -8.94
C GLN A 298 -4.33 4.89 -10.35
N LEU A 299 -5.19 4.93 -11.37
CA LEU A 299 -4.78 4.71 -12.77
C LEU A 299 -3.72 5.73 -13.21
N LEU A 300 -3.89 7.01 -12.85
CA LEU A 300 -2.88 8.03 -13.15
C LEU A 300 -1.56 7.77 -12.41
N GLN A 301 -1.62 7.30 -11.16
CA GLN A 301 -0.42 6.97 -10.39
C GLN A 301 0.35 5.81 -11.03
N LEU A 302 -0.35 4.76 -11.47
CA LEU A 302 0.24 3.65 -12.23
C LEU A 302 0.86 4.13 -13.55
N ALA A 303 0.17 5.00 -14.29
CA ALA A 303 0.70 5.58 -15.53
C ALA A 303 1.97 6.41 -15.29
N ILE A 304 2.02 7.20 -14.21
CA ILE A 304 3.22 7.97 -13.80
C ILE A 304 4.38 7.04 -13.48
N GLU A 305 4.12 5.93 -12.77
CA GLU A 305 5.15 4.94 -12.43
C GLU A 305 5.68 4.23 -13.68
N ARG A 306 4.79 3.77 -14.56
CA ARG A 306 5.15 3.14 -15.83
C ARG A 306 5.93 4.08 -16.75
N CYS A 307 5.55 5.36 -16.83
CA CYS A 307 6.33 6.37 -17.55
C CYS A 307 7.77 6.47 -17.04
N ARG A 308 7.96 6.49 -15.71
CA ARG A 308 9.29 6.58 -15.11
C ARG A 308 10.11 5.30 -15.33
N GLU A 309 9.49 4.13 -15.21
CA GLU A 309 10.12 2.82 -15.47
C GLU A 309 10.65 2.71 -16.88
N ARG A 310 9.80 3.02 -17.86
CA ARG A 310 10.12 2.97 -19.28
C ARG A 310 10.88 4.20 -19.78
N ARG A 311 11.20 5.14 -18.87
CA ARG A 311 11.91 6.41 -19.14
C ARG A 311 11.28 7.19 -20.31
N LEU A 312 9.95 7.31 -20.29
CA LEU A 312 9.16 7.94 -21.34
C LEU A 312 9.19 9.46 -21.25
N TRP A 313 9.08 10.09 -22.41
CA TRP A 313 9.07 11.53 -22.62
C TRP A 313 7.87 11.93 -23.46
N MET A 314 7.40 13.16 -23.25
CA MET A 314 6.35 13.78 -24.05
C MET A 314 6.96 14.90 -24.90
N ARG A 315 6.60 14.93 -26.18
CA ARG A 315 7.08 15.89 -27.18
C ARG A 315 6.03 16.96 -27.48
N GLY A 316 6.48 18.18 -27.79
CA GLY A 316 5.64 19.26 -28.35
C GLY A 316 5.42 20.39 -27.36
N SER A 317 4.52 21.31 -27.70
CA SER A 317 4.14 22.44 -26.82
C SER A 317 3.39 21.95 -25.57
N ALA A 318 3.23 22.82 -24.56
CA ALA A 318 2.47 22.48 -23.35
C ALA A 318 1.04 22.00 -23.69
N ARG A 319 0.38 22.65 -24.66
CA ARG A 319 -0.96 22.29 -25.14
C ARG A 319 -1.01 20.89 -25.77
N VAL A 320 -0.01 20.53 -26.58
CA VAL A 320 0.07 19.19 -27.20
C VAL A 320 0.29 18.12 -26.13
N ARG A 321 1.20 18.36 -25.17
CA ARG A 321 1.43 17.42 -24.06
C ARG A 321 0.17 17.24 -23.20
N GLN A 322 -0.54 18.33 -22.90
CA GLN A 322 -1.80 18.25 -22.16
C GLN A 322 -2.85 17.40 -22.89
N LYS A 323 -3.08 17.65 -24.19
CA LYS A 323 -4.00 16.83 -25.00
C LYS A 323 -3.64 15.34 -25.00
N ASN A 324 -2.36 15.01 -25.13
CA ASN A 324 -1.90 13.62 -25.10
C ASN A 324 -2.12 12.96 -23.72
N ALA A 325 -1.87 13.70 -22.63
CA ALA A 325 -2.13 13.22 -21.27
C ALA A 325 -3.63 12.99 -21.01
N GLU A 326 -4.48 13.92 -21.47
CA GLU A 326 -5.95 13.82 -21.38
C GLU A 326 -6.48 12.62 -22.18
N ALA A 327 -6.00 12.43 -23.41
CA ALA A 327 -6.36 11.28 -24.23
C ALA A 327 -5.92 9.96 -23.57
N MET A 328 -4.74 9.93 -22.95
CA MET A 328 -4.22 8.76 -22.24
C MET A 328 -5.08 8.41 -21.02
N ILE A 329 -5.37 9.36 -20.13
CA ILE A 329 -6.16 9.05 -18.92
C ILE A 329 -7.59 8.65 -19.26
N ARG A 330 -8.17 9.23 -20.34
CA ARG A 330 -9.49 8.82 -20.84
C ARG A 330 -9.47 7.39 -21.38
N ARG A 331 -8.45 6.98 -22.13
CA ARG A 331 -8.30 5.58 -22.59
C ARG A 331 -8.19 4.63 -21.42
N LEU A 332 -7.36 4.95 -20.41
CA LEU A 332 -7.22 4.15 -19.20
C LEU A 332 -8.52 3.99 -18.44
N ALA A 333 -9.24 5.10 -18.20
CA ALA A 333 -10.50 5.05 -17.48
C ALA A 333 -11.55 4.21 -18.22
N ARG A 334 -11.65 4.35 -19.55
CA ARG A 334 -12.56 3.52 -20.37
C ARG A 334 -12.18 2.04 -20.36
N ALA A 335 -10.88 1.73 -20.38
CA ALA A 335 -10.40 0.35 -20.27
C ALA A 335 -10.84 -0.27 -18.93
N GLY A 336 -10.55 0.40 -17.81
CA GLY A 336 -10.98 -0.07 -16.49
C GLY A 336 -12.50 -0.27 -16.37
N LEU A 337 -13.30 0.63 -16.96
CA LEU A 337 -14.76 0.53 -16.97
C LEU A 337 -15.32 -0.58 -17.88
N ARG A 338 -14.57 -1.05 -18.87
CA ARG A 338 -14.94 -2.20 -19.71
C ARG A 338 -14.61 -3.56 -19.06
N GLY A 339 -14.19 -3.55 -17.80
CA GLY A 339 -13.80 -4.76 -17.08
C GLY A 339 -12.38 -5.24 -17.40
N GLU A 340 -11.57 -4.45 -18.12
CA GLU A 340 -10.13 -4.71 -18.18
C GLU A 340 -9.57 -4.56 -16.76
N ARG A 341 -8.83 -5.58 -16.29
CA ARG A 341 -8.34 -5.64 -14.92
C ARG A 341 -6.88 -5.22 -14.84
N VAL A 342 -6.51 -4.57 -13.74
CA VAL A 342 -5.10 -4.33 -13.41
C VAL A 342 -4.63 -5.47 -12.52
N ARG A 343 -3.56 -6.17 -12.91
CA ARG A 343 -3.01 -7.26 -12.11
C ARG A 343 -1.88 -6.76 -11.21
N PHE A 344 -2.01 -7.07 -9.93
CA PHE A 344 -1.05 -6.75 -8.89
C PHE A 344 -0.48 -8.04 -8.32
N THR A 345 0.80 -8.02 -7.94
CA THR A 345 1.42 -9.12 -7.17
C THR A 345 1.17 -8.86 -5.70
N LEU A 346 0.80 -9.89 -4.94
CA LEU A 346 0.68 -9.85 -3.48
C LEU A 346 2.05 -9.92 -2.81
#